data_AF-A0A0N4U0Z8-F1
#
_entry.id   AF-A0A0N4U0Z8-F1
#
_cell.length_a   1.000
_cell.length_b   1.000
_cell.length_c   1.000
_cell.angle_alpha   90.00
_cell.angle_beta   90.00
_cell.angle_gamma   90.00
#
_symmetry.space_group_name_H-M   'P 1'
#
loop_
_entity.id
_entity.type
_entity.pdbx_description
1 polymer ?
#
loop_
_entity_poly.entity_id
_entity_poly.type
_entity_poly.pdbx_seq_one_letter_code
_entity_poly.pdbx_strand_id
1 'polypeptide(L)'
;MNTKRNKLFQITIVFLLIRNLIFAKKLRHYYHLTLSVRNHNITDAKFFRLYGAGHTIDFNLAPGNIFTKTYQVWKKGFWTLIVEFPGDRYSKSPKKIISRDSYNHWVNRIFLNSILNLMKFRKKKTIN
;
A
#
# COMPACT_ATOMS: atom_id res chain seq x y z
N MET A 1 24.15 44.25 -17.58
CA MET A 1 24.32 42.78 -17.38
C MET A 1 23.67 42.24 -16.08
N ASN A 2 23.43 43.03 -15.03
CA ASN A 2 22.88 42.53 -13.75
C ASN A 2 21.38 42.17 -13.76
N THR A 3 20.56 42.84 -14.59
CA THR A 3 19.10 42.65 -14.57
C THR A 3 18.66 41.23 -14.99
N LYS A 4 19.34 40.61 -15.96
CA LYS A 4 19.03 39.23 -16.39
C LYS A 4 19.36 38.22 -15.28
N ARG A 5 20.50 38.36 -14.58
CA ARG A 5 20.88 37.50 -13.45
C ARG A 5 19.90 37.62 -12.28
N ASN A 6 19.48 38.85 -11.95
CA ASN A 6 18.49 39.09 -10.89
C ASN A 6 17.13 38.47 -11.22
N LYS A 7 16.65 38.60 -12.47
CA LYS A 7 15.40 37.95 -12.92
C LYS A 7 15.49 36.43 -12.83
N LEU A 8 16.59 35.83 -13.29
CA LEU A 8 16.79 34.37 -13.21
C LEU A 8 16.79 33.89 -11.75
N PHE A 9 17.47 34.62 -10.86
CA PHE A 9 17.51 34.33 -9.43
C PHE A 9 16.13 34.44 -8.78
N GLN A 10 15.35 35.48 -9.09
CA GLN A 10 13.97 35.63 -8.63
C GLN A 10 13.08 34.47 -9.09
N ILE A 11 13.17 34.07 -10.36
CA ILE A 11 12.41 32.92 -10.89
C ILE A 11 12.76 31.63 -10.13
N THR A 12 14.05 31.38 -9.87
CA THR A 12 14.49 30.20 -9.10
C THR A 12 13.95 30.21 -7.68
N ILE A 13 13.97 31.37 -6.99
CA ILE A 13 13.38 31.50 -5.64
C ILE A 13 11.89 31.21 -5.68
N VAL A 14 11.15 31.81 -6.61
CA VAL A 14 9.70 31.58 -6.74
C VAL A 14 9.41 30.10 -6.99
N PHE A 15 10.18 29.44 -7.86
CA PHE A 15 10.04 28.00 -8.11
C PHE A 15 10.29 27.16 -6.85
N LEU A 16 11.32 27.47 -6.06
CA LEU A 16 11.59 26.80 -4.79
C LEU A 16 10.47 27.01 -3.77
N LEU A 17 9.92 28.23 -3.68
CA LEU A 17 8.80 28.56 -2.79
C LEU A 17 7.54 27.78 -3.17
N ILE A 18 7.20 27.73 -4.47
CA ILE A 18 6.05 26.96 -4.96
C ILE A 18 6.23 25.47 -4.66
N ARG A 19 7.41 24.91 -4.94
CA ARG A 19 7.73 23.51 -4.63
C ARG A 19 7.58 23.20 -3.14
N ASN A 20 8.10 24.09 -2.28
CA ASN A 20 7.97 23.95 -0.82
C ASN A 20 6.52 24.06 -0.36
N LEU A 21 5.72 24.96 -0.94
CA LEU A 21 4.30 25.10 -0.61
C LEU A 21 3.51 23.83 -1.00
N ILE A 22 3.77 23.27 -2.18
CA ILE A 22 3.16 22.01 -2.62
C ILE A 22 3.57 20.86 -1.68
N PHE A 23 4.84 20.80 -1.28
CA PHE A 23 5.33 19.80 -0.34
C PHE A 23 4.71 19.95 1.05
N ALA A 24 4.62 21.18 1.57
CA ALA A 24 3.99 21.48 2.85
C ALA A 24 2.49 21.14 2.85
N LYS A 25 1.78 21.44 1.75
CA LYS A 25 0.38 21.02 1.58
C LYS A 25 0.27 19.50 1.59
N LYS A 26 1.17 18.79 0.90
CA LYS A 26 1.22 17.32 0.94
C LYS A 26 1.43 16.81 2.37
N LEU A 27 2.35 17.40 3.14
CA LEU A 27 2.63 17.05 4.56
C LEU A 27 1.42 17.22 5.48
N ARG A 28 0.56 18.21 5.26
CA ARG A 28 -0.65 18.42 6.08
C ARG A 28 -1.74 17.38 5.89
N HIS A 29 -1.68 16.56 4.85
CA HIS A 29 -2.70 15.56 4.53
C HIS A 29 -2.31 14.13 4.90
N TYR A 30 -1.15 13.93 5.53
CA TYR A 30 -0.78 12.60 6.01
C TYR A 30 -1.64 12.20 7.21
N TYR A 31 -2.04 10.94 7.23
CA TYR A 31 -2.66 10.29 8.37
C TYR A 31 -1.99 8.95 8.63
N HIS A 32 -2.06 8.50 9.88
CA HIS A 32 -1.58 7.19 10.28
C HIS A 32 -2.67 6.16 10.04
N LEU A 33 -2.35 5.13 9.26
CA LEU A 33 -3.23 4.03 8.95
C LEU A 33 -2.60 2.73 9.44
N THR A 34 -3.25 2.10 10.41
CA THR A 34 -2.80 0.80 10.93
C THR A 34 -3.55 -0.32 10.21
N LEU A 35 -2.80 -1.21 9.57
CA LEU A 35 -3.34 -2.38 8.89
C LEU A 35 -2.90 -3.63 9.63
N SER A 36 -3.87 -4.47 9.97
CA SER A 36 -3.65 -5.77 10.59
C SER A 36 -4.16 -6.89 9.71
N VAL A 37 -3.34 -7.90 9.51
CA VAL A 37 -3.66 -9.11 8.75
C VAL A 37 -3.54 -10.31 9.68
N ARG A 38 -4.64 -11.04 9.90
CA ARG A 38 -4.65 -12.28 10.68
C ARG A 38 -4.66 -13.49 9.75
N ASN A 39 -3.70 -14.39 9.94
CA ASN A 39 -3.67 -15.68 9.25
C ASN A 39 -4.48 -16.70 10.06
N HIS A 40 -5.64 -17.13 9.56
CA HIS A 40 -6.51 -18.05 10.32
C HIS A 40 -6.15 -19.53 10.21
N ASN A 41 -5.48 -20.00 9.17
CA ASN A 41 -4.89 -21.36 9.10
C ASN A 41 -4.16 -21.63 7.76
N ILE A 42 -3.47 -20.65 7.19
CA ILE A 42 -2.78 -20.81 5.91
C ILE A 42 -1.35 -21.24 6.21
N THR A 43 -1.07 -22.53 6.02
CA THR A 43 0.25 -23.14 6.21
C THR A 43 1.13 -23.01 4.99
N ASP A 44 0.54 -23.12 3.79
CA ASP A 44 1.28 -23.31 2.54
C ASP A 44 1.59 -21.98 1.83
N ALA A 45 1.45 -20.84 2.51
CA ALA A 45 1.76 -19.54 1.93
C ALA A 45 3.27 -19.31 1.90
N LYS A 46 3.80 -18.94 0.73
CA LYS A 46 5.19 -18.52 0.56
C LYS A 46 5.44 -17.16 1.22
N PHE A 47 4.57 -16.20 0.92
CA PHE A 47 4.54 -14.89 1.56
C PHE A 47 3.19 -14.22 1.34
N PHE A 48 2.93 -13.20 2.15
CA PHE A 48 1.80 -12.28 2.02
C PHE A 48 2.32 -10.95 1.49
N ARG A 49 1.65 -10.39 0.50
CA ARG A 49 1.94 -9.07 -0.05
C ARG A 49 0.77 -8.14 0.18
N LEU A 50 0.98 -7.07 0.94
CA LEU A 50 0.00 -6.00 1.09
C LEU A 50 0.45 -4.80 0.27
N TYR A 51 -0.37 -4.39 -0.68
CA TYR A 51 -0.09 -3.22 -1.51
C TYR A 51 -1.27 -2.27 -1.55
N GLY A 52 -0.99 -0.97 -1.51
CA GLY A 52 -2.02 0.06 -1.59
C GLY A 52 -1.50 1.45 -1.28
N ALA A 53 -2.18 2.46 -1.81
CA ALA A 53 -1.88 3.88 -1.59
C ALA A 53 -0.40 4.31 -1.84
N GLY A 54 0.34 3.58 -2.67
CA GLY A 54 1.77 3.82 -2.94
C GLY A 54 2.73 3.04 -2.04
N HIS A 55 2.21 2.24 -1.11
CA HIS A 55 2.98 1.35 -0.25
C HIS A 55 2.88 -0.09 -0.76
N THR A 56 3.96 -0.84 -0.62
CA THR A 56 3.99 -2.29 -0.83
C THR A 56 4.84 -2.91 0.27
N ILE A 57 4.39 -4.01 0.85
CA ILE A 57 5.19 -4.81 1.77
C ILE A 57 4.94 -6.29 1.53
N ASP A 58 6.01 -7.05 1.63
CA ASP A 58 5.98 -8.51 1.68
C ASP A 58 6.34 -8.95 3.10
N PHE A 59 5.61 -9.93 3.63
CA PHE A 59 5.82 -10.46 4.96
C PHE A 59 5.43 -11.93 5.04
N ASN A 60 6.09 -12.65 5.94
CA ASN A 60 5.74 -14.02 6.29
C ASN A 60 4.87 -14.00 7.54
N LEU A 61 3.81 -14.80 7.55
CA LEU A 61 2.87 -14.84 8.66
C LEU A 61 2.48 -16.28 8.95
N ALA A 62 2.96 -16.82 10.08
CA ALA A 62 2.60 -18.16 10.52
C ALA A 62 1.09 -18.26 10.82
N PRO A 63 0.48 -19.46 10.72
CA PRO A 63 -0.89 -19.70 11.14
C PRO A 63 -1.15 -19.22 12.58
N GLY A 64 -2.29 -18.57 12.81
CA GLY A 64 -2.68 -18.04 14.12
C GLY A 64 -2.12 -16.64 14.42
N ASN A 65 -1.02 -16.24 13.79
CA ASN A 65 -0.38 -14.95 14.05
C ASN A 65 -1.07 -13.79 13.34
N ILE A 66 -0.80 -12.58 13.84
CA ILE A 66 -1.29 -11.32 13.30
C ILE A 66 -0.09 -10.47 12.89
N PHE A 67 -0.08 -10.04 11.64
CA PHE A 67 0.82 -8.99 11.16
C PHE A 67 0.14 -7.65 11.37
N THR A 68 0.82 -6.70 11.99
CA THR A 68 0.31 -5.32 12.18
C THR A 68 1.37 -4.33 11.75
N LYS A 69 0.99 -3.34 10.94
CA LYS A 69 1.88 -2.25 10.54
C LYS A 69 1.14 -0.94 10.36
N THR A 70 1.76 0.14 10.80
CA THR A 70 1.27 1.51 10.62
C THR A 70 1.96 2.17 9.44
N TYR A 71 1.18 2.78 8.56
CA TYR A 71 1.63 3.51 7.39
C TYR A 71 1.30 4.99 7.53
N GLN A 72 2.20 5.84 7.07
CA GLN A 72 1.88 7.24 6.78
C GLN A 72 1.35 7.33 5.35
N VAL A 73 0.08 7.67 5.20
CA VAL A 73 -0.61 7.76 3.92
C VAL A 73 -1.09 9.17 3.68
N TRP A 74 -0.88 9.70 2.48
CA TRP A 74 -1.28 11.07 2.12
C TRP A 74 -2.60 11.14 1.32
N LYS A 75 -3.13 9.99 0.88
CA LYS A 75 -4.33 9.92 0.06
C LYS A 75 -5.13 8.65 0.33
N LYS A 76 -6.44 8.75 0.07
CA LYS A 76 -7.31 7.60 -0.13
C LYS A 76 -6.71 6.67 -1.18
N GLY A 77 -6.73 5.37 -0.91
CA GLY A 77 -6.15 4.38 -1.81
C GLY A 77 -6.84 3.03 -1.72
N PHE A 78 -6.76 2.28 -2.82
CA PHE A 78 -7.11 0.87 -2.83
C PHE A 78 -5.99 0.08 -2.18
N TRP A 79 -6.36 -0.74 -1.20
CA TRP A 79 -5.51 -1.73 -0.57
C TRP A 79 -5.93 -3.11 -1.04
N THR A 80 -4.94 -3.96 -1.24
CA THR A 80 -5.15 -5.32 -1.68
C THR A 80 -4.08 -6.19 -1.06
N LEU A 81 -4.55 -7.26 -0.45
CA LEU A 81 -3.73 -8.32 0.10
C LEU A 81 -3.67 -9.48 -0.89
N ILE A 82 -2.45 -9.90 -1.20
CA ILE A 82 -2.12 -11.04 -2.04
C ILE A 82 -1.49 -12.10 -1.14
N VAL A 83 -1.84 -13.35 -1.38
CA VAL A 83 -1.18 -14.50 -0.77
C VAL A 83 -0.58 -15.33 -1.90
N GLU A 84 0.73 -15.53 -1.89
CA GLU A 84 1.42 -16.36 -2.88
C GLU A 84 1.65 -17.76 -2.32
N PHE A 85 1.42 -18.78 -3.14
CA PHE A 85 1.55 -20.19 -2.83
C PHE A 85 2.61 -20.83 -3.74
N PRO A 86 3.19 -21.97 -3.31
CA PRO A 86 4.01 -22.80 -4.19
C PRO A 86 3.30 -23.16 -5.50
N GLY A 87 4.07 -23.19 -6.58
CA GLY A 87 3.61 -23.50 -7.94
C GLY A 87 2.98 -22.32 -8.70
N ASP A 88 3.49 -21.09 -8.50
CA ASP A 88 3.03 -19.86 -9.17
C ASP A 88 1.53 -19.57 -9.03
N ARG A 89 0.94 -20.05 -7.94
CA ARG A 89 -0.45 -19.78 -7.57
C ARG A 89 -0.49 -18.61 -6.62
N TYR A 90 -1.48 -17.75 -6.77
CA TYR A 90 -1.73 -16.68 -5.83
C TYR A 90 -3.23 -16.47 -5.64
N SER A 91 -3.59 -15.90 -4.50
CA SER A 91 -4.94 -15.44 -4.21
C SER A 91 -4.91 -13.95 -3.89
N LYS A 92 -5.97 -13.23 -4.27
CA LYS A 92 -6.10 -11.79 -4.01
C LYS A 92 -7.39 -11.53 -3.29
N SER A 93 -7.31 -10.80 -2.19
CA SER A 93 -8.48 -10.22 -1.56
C SER A 93 -9.17 -9.19 -2.48
N PRO A 94 -10.47 -8.91 -2.26
CA PRO A 94 -11.13 -7.77 -2.87
C PRO A 94 -10.38 -6.47 -2.58
N LYS A 95 -10.40 -5.54 -3.55
CA LYS A 95 -9.82 -4.21 -3.35
C LYS A 95 -10.65 -3.48 -2.31
N LYS A 96 -10.03 -3.08 -1.20
CA LYS A 96 -10.67 -2.26 -0.17
C LYS A 96 -10.19 -0.83 -0.32
N ILE A 97 -11.10 0.12 -0.46
CA ILE A 97 -10.71 1.53 -0.42
C ILE A 97 -10.62 1.97 1.04
N ILE A 98 -9.51 2.58 1.42
CA ILE A 98 -9.30 3.17 2.74
C ILE A 98 -8.92 4.64 2.53
N SER A 99 -9.63 5.54 3.20
CA SER A 99 -9.39 6.98 3.28
C SER A 99 -9.05 7.40 4.71
N ARG A 100 -8.64 8.66 4.88
CA ARG A 100 -8.48 9.28 6.20
C ARG A 100 -9.76 9.21 7.04
N ASP A 101 -10.90 9.43 6.39
CA ASP A 101 -12.20 9.46 7.06
C ASP A 101 -12.76 8.07 7.36
N SER A 102 -12.15 7.01 6.80
CA SER A 102 -12.50 5.63 7.14
C SER A 102 -11.60 5.13 8.27
N TYR A 103 -12.15 4.32 9.17
CA TYR A 103 -11.48 3.69 10.33
C TYR A 103 -9.94 3.72 10.28
N ASN A 104 -9.31 4.38 11.27
CA ASN A 104 -7.85 4.45 11.43
C ASN A 104 -7.16 3.07 11.53
N HIS A 105 -7.95 2.02 11.82
CA HIS A 105 -7.50 0.65 11.99
C HIS A 105 -8.31 -0.28 11.09
N TRP A 106 -7.65 -0.95 10.14
CA TRP A 106 -8.27 -1.95 9.28
C TRP A 106 -7.74 -3.34 9.62
N VAL A 107 -8.66 -4.27 9.88
CA VAL A 107 -8.35 -5.68 10.11
C VAL A 107 -8.85 -6.50 8.93
N ASN A 108 -7.94 -7.23 8.28
CA ASN A 108 -8.30 -8.26 7.33
C ASN A 108 -8.04 -9.65 7.91
N ARG A 109 -9.02 -10.53 7.77
CA ARG A 109 -8.96 -11.92 8.24
C ARG A 109 -8.92 -12.81 7.02
N ILE A 110 -7.84 -13.58 6.86
CA ILE A 110 -7.74 -14.52 5.75
C ILE A 110 -7.93 -15.94 6.26
N PHE A 111 -8.89 -16.65 5.68
CA PHE A 111 -9.16 -18.04 5.94
C PHE A 111 -8.69 -18.88 4.75
N LEU A 112 -8.21 -20.10 5.00
CA LEU A 112 -7.88 -21.03 3.92
C LEU A 112 -9.09 -21.22 2.99
N ASN A 113 -10.28 -21.42 3.55
CA ASN A 113 -11.53 -21.56 2.77
C ASN A 113 -11.88 -20.30 1.95
N SER A 114 -11.62 -19.10 2.48
CA SER A 114 -11.88 -17.86 1.72
C SER A 114 -10.88 -17.68 0.59
N ILE A 115 -9.63 -18.09 0.80
CA ILE A 115 -8.63 -18.17 -0.26
C ILE A 115 -9.00 -19.20 -1.31
N LEU A 116 -9.43 -20.41 -0.93
CA LEU A 116 -9.79 -21.46 -1.87
C LEU A 116 -10.97 -21.02 -2.76
N ASN A 117 -11.92 -20.27 -2.19
CA ASN A 117 -13.00 -19.65 -2.96
C ASN A 117 -12.49 -18.55 -3.92
N LEU A 118 -11.47 -17.77 -3.51
CA LEU A 118 -10.79 -16.78 -4.37
C LEU A 118 -9.81 -17.41 -5.37
N MET A 119 -9.37 -18.65 -5.13
CA MET A 119 -8.47 -19.45 -5.97
C MET A 119 -9.18 -20.03 -7.19
N LYS A 120 -10.45 -19.70 -7.46
CA LYS A 120 -11.03 -19.92 -8.79
C LYS A 120 -10.26 -19.10 -9.84
N PHE A 121 -9.19 -19.75 -10.30
CA PHE A 121 -8.37 -19.59 -11.49
C PHE A 121 -7.80 -18.20 -11.80
N ARG A 122 -6.60 -17.93 -11.28
CA ARG A 122 -5.59 -17.19 -12.04
C ARG A 122 -4.24 -17.92 -11.98
N LYS A 123 -3.95 -18.75 -13.00
CA LYS A 123 -2.55 -19.09 -13.32
C LYS A 123 -1.84 -17.78 -13.65
N LYS A 124 -0.64 -17.59 -13.11
CA LYS A 124 0.28 -16.55 -13.57
C LYS A 124 0.54 -16.84 -15.05
N LYS A 125 0.09 -15.97 -15.97
CA LYS A 125 0.55 -16.05 -17.36
C LYS A 125 2.04 -15.71 -17.32
N THR A 126 2.89 -16.70 -17.58
CA THR A 126 4.26 -16.47 -18.00
C THR A 126 4.17 -15.61 -19.26
N ILE A 127 4.57 -14.35 -19.16
CA ILE A 127 4.86 -13.54 -20.34
C ILE A 127 6.27 -13.97 -20.72
N ASN A 128 6.38 -14.74 -21.80
CA ASN A 128 7.65 -14.95 -22.51
C ASN A 128 8.08 -13.62 -23.14
#